data_AF-A0A7H0Y1P0-F1
#
_entry.id   AF-A0A7H0Y1P0-F1
#
_cell.length_a   1.000
_cell.length_b   1.000
_cell.length_c   1.000
_cell.angle_alpha   90.00
_cell.angle_beta   90.00
_cell.angle_gamma   90.00
#
_symmetry.space_group_name_H-M   'P 1'
#
loop_
_entity.id
_entity.type
_entity.pdbx_description
1 polymer ?
#
loop_
_entity_poly.entity_id
_entity_poly.type
_entity_poly.pdbx_seq_one_letter_code
_entity_poly.pdbx_strand_id
1 'polypeptide(L)'
;MAILKDKNEEGTCVEFTFKYHIPGEREGCQLNFKYFKSDKKIYDLDFGWTNITVKNYIEATSQFPVKSLNGSYSSFEKDLYELNWEEVDSGTLYKLNFYGSQQDFCLFATKEAIRQFGVDLQADWDQAPLH
;
A
#
# COMPACT_ATOMS: atom_id res chain seq x y z
N MET A 1 11.85 0.01 -2.92
CA MET A 1 10.75 -0.97 -2.95
C MET A 1 10.22 -1.12 -1.54
N ALA A 2 8.90 -1.12 -1.38
CA ALA A 2 8.24 -1.29 -0.09
C ALA A 2 7.51 -2.64 -0.03
N ILE A 3 7.67 -3.38 1.06
CA ILE A 3 7.07 -4.71 1.23
C ILE A 3 6.31 -4.76 2.56
N LEU A 4 5.05 -5.21 2.50
CA LEU A 4 4.26 -5.50 3.69
C LEU A 4 3.94 -7.00 3.74
N LYS A 5 4.51 -7.67 4.74
CA LYS A 5 4.38 -9.11 4.93
C LYS A 5 3.19 -9.44 5.82
N ASP A 6 2.51 -10.53 5.48
CA ASP A 6 1.52 -11.14 6.35
C ASP A 6 2.20 -11.70 7.62
N LYS A 7 1.55 -11.49 8.76
CA LYS A 7 2.04 -11.91 10.08
C LYS A 7 1.73 -13.36 10.39
N ASN A 8 0.65 -13.89 9.81
CA ASN A 8 0.09 -15.21 10.08
C ASN A 8 0.46 -16.25 9.02
N GLU A 9 0.69 -15.83 7.78
CA GLU A 9 1.06 -16.71 6.66
C GLU A 9 2.43 -16.34 6.08
N GLU A 10 3.42 -17.19 6.33
CA GLU A 10 4.76 -17.02 5.74
C GLU A 10 4.69 -17.06 4.21
N GLY A 11 5.47 -16.18 3.57
CA GLY A 11 5.49 -16.04 2.11
C GLY A 11 4.29 -15.29 1.50
N THR A 12 3.32 -14.85 2.32
CA THR A 12 2.25 -13.96 1.86
C THR A 12 2.65 -12.50 2.08
N CYS A 13 2.59 -11.66 1.05
CA CYS A 13 2.93 -10.23 1.15
C CYS A 13 2.33 -9.41 0.00
N VAL A 14 2.33 -8.09 0.17
CA VAL A 14 2.23 -7.15 -0.94
C VAL A 14 3.56 -6.42 -1.14
N GLU A 15 3.87 -6.12 -2.39
CA GLU A 15 5.05 -5.33 -2.77
C GLU A 15 4.62 -4.14 -3.63
N PHE A 16 5.19 -2.98 -3.35
CA PHE A 16 5.02 -1.76 -4.13
C PHE A 16 6.40 -1.31 -4.62
N THR A 17 6.48 -0.94 -5.90
CA THR A 17 7.70 -0.38 -6.49
C THR A 17 7.36 0.77 -7.42
N PHE A 18 7.82 1.97 -7.11
CA PHE A 18 7.70 3.12 -8.01
C PHE A 18 8.69 3.00 -9.17
N LYS A 19 8.18 3.13 -10.41
CA LYS A 19 8.99 3.07 -11.64
C LYS A 19 9.52 4.43 -12.05
N TYR A 20 8.69 5.45 -11.91
CA TYR A 20 9.03 6.85 -12.12
C TYR A 20 7.95 7.73 -11.52
N HIS A 21 8.24 9.02 -11.34
CA HIS A 21 7.24 10.03 -11.06
C HIS A 21 7.50 11.32 -11.84
N ILE A 22 6.42 12.01 -12.16
CA ILE A 22 6.46 13.31 -12.85
C ILE A 22 6.32 14.41 -11.78
N PRO A 23 7.23 15.40 -11.72
CA PRO A 23 7.14 16.49 -10.75
C PRO A 23 5.85 17.30 -10.88
N GLY A 24 5.22 17.60 -9.74
CA GLY A 24 4.03 18.44 -9.69
C GLY A 24 2.91 17.73 -8.94
N GLU A 25 2.18 18.46 -8.10
CA GLU A 25 1.21 17.82 -7.20
C GLU A 25 0.06 17.13 -7.92
N ARG A 26 -0.37 17.66 -9.07
CA ARG A 26 -1.47 17.11 -9.87
C ARG A 26 -1.01 16.15 -10.97
N GLU A 27 0.31 15.95 -11.07
CA GLU A 27 0.88 14.93 -11.95
C GLU A 27 0.79 13.56 -11.27
N GLY A 28 1.39 12.55 -11.87
CA GLY A 28 1.35 11.19 -11.36
C GLY A 28 2.69 10.47 -11.37
N CYS A 29 2.60 9.22 -10.97
CA CYS A 29 3.68 8.25 -10.99
C CYS A 29 3.19 6.98 -11.69
N GLN A 30 4.14 6.13 -12.08
CA GLN A 30 3.86 4.74 -12.40
C GLN A 30 4.45 3.87 -11.30
N LEU A 31 3.69 2.90 -10.83
CA LEU A 31 4.13 1.91 -9.86
C LEU A 31 3.71 0.51 -10.27
N ASN A 32 4.44 -0.47 -9.76
CA ASN A 32 4.14 -1.88 -9.84
C ASN A 32 3.66 -2.36 -8.46
N PHE A 33 2.54 -3.07 -8.46
CA PHE A 33 1.99 -3.75 -7.30
C PHE A 33 2.02 -5.26 -7.52
N LYS A 34 2.51 -5.99 -6.53
CA LYS A 34 2.48 -7.45 -6.53
C LYS A 34 1.84 -7.97 -5.27
N TYR A 35 1.12 -9.08 -5.40
CA TYR A 35 0.65 -9.87 -4.28
C TYR A 35 1.20 -11.29 -4.39
N PHE A 36 1.78 -11.76 -3.29
CA PHE A 36 2.30 -13.11 -3.12
C PHE A 36 1.45 -13.83 -2.08
N LYS A 37 1.23 -15.12 -2.31
CA LYS A 37 0.59 -16.03 -1.36
C LYS A 37 1.40 -17.30 -1.24
N SER A 38 1.88 -17.60 -0.04
CA SER A 38 2.76 -18.74 0.25
C SER A 38 3.92 -18.85 -0.78
N ASP A 39 4.67 -17.75 -0.94
CA ASP A 39 5.82 -17.58 -1.87
C ASP A 39 5.50 -17.64 -3.37
N LYS A 40 4.22 -17.76 -3.74
CA LYS A 40 3.78 -17.73 -5.14
C LYS A 40 3.25 -16.36 -5.50
N LYS A 41 3.77 -15.77 -6.57
CA LYS A 41 3.21 -14.55 -7.15
C LYS A 41 1.83 -14.85 -7.73
N ILE A 42 0.80 -14.27 -7.13
CA ILE A 42 -0.60 -14.44 -7.55
C ILE A 42 -1.05 -13.27 -8.43
N TYR A 43 -0.50 -12.09 -8.19
CA TYR A 43 -0.90 -10.87 -8.88
C TYR A 43 0.32 -9.97 -9.15
N ASP A 44 0.30 -9.30 -10.30
CA ASP A 44 1.36 -8.40 -10.76
C ASP A 44 0.72 -7.36 -11.70
N LEU A 45 0.65 -6.11 -11.27
CA LEU A 45 -0.01 -5.04 -12.00
C LEU A 45 0.84 -3.77 -12.01
N ASP A 46 1.00 -3.21 -13.21
CA ASP A 46 1.49 -1.85 -13.39
C ASP A 46 0.31 -0.89 -13.53
N PHE A 47 0.30 0.16 -12.72
CA PHE A 47 -0.71 1.21 -12.80
C PHE A 47 -0.14 2.58 -12.44
N GLY A 48 -0.94 3.62 -12.64
CA GLY A 48 -0.59 4.99 -12.28
C GLY A 48 -1.42 5.48 -11.10
N TRP A 49 -0.79 6.29 -10.26
CA TRP A 49 -1.45 7.08 -9.22
C TRP A 49 -1.06 8.54 -9.39
N THR A 50 -1.98 9.45 -9.09
CA THR A 50 -1.63 10.86 -8.90
C THR A 50 -0.69 11.02 -7.70
N ASN A 51 0.16 12.04 -7.73
CA ASN A 51 1.07 12.33 -6.63
C ASN A 51 0.32 12.67 -5.33
N ILE A 52 -0.90 13.23 -5.41
CA ILE A 52 -1.79 13.42 -4.25
C ILE A 52 -2.20 12.06 -3.66
N THR A 53 -2.61 11.11 -4.49
CA THR A 53 -2.97 9.76 -4.03
C THR A 53 -1.79 9.12 -3.29
N VAL A 54 -0.60 9.16 -3.88
CA VAL A 54 0.63 8.60 -3.27
C VAL A 54 0.89 9.21 -1.89
N LYS A 55 0.89 10.55 -1.78
CA LYS A 55 1.10 11.25 -0.50
C LYS A 55 0.08 10.83 0.55
N ASN A 56 -1.20 10.79 0.19
CA ASN A 56 -2.26 10.45 1.14
C ASN A 56 -2.17 8.97 1.57
N TYR A 57 -1.79 8.07 0.66
CA TYR A 57 -1.59 6.65 0.96
C TYR A 57 -0.38 6.43 1.89
N ILE A 58 0.72 7.13 1.63
CA ILE A 58 1.90 7.16 2.51
C ILE A 58 1.52 7.70 3.89
N GLU A 59 0.75 8.78 3.96
CA GLU A 59 0.30 9.33 5.25
C GLU A 59 -0.57 8.33 6.01
N ALA A 60 -1.54 7.71 5.34
CA ALA A 60 -2.43 6.71 5.93
C ALA A 60 -1.67 5.51 6.51
N THR A 61 -0.58 5.09 5.87
CA THR A 61 0.23 3.93 6.28
C THR A 61 1.31 4.29 7.29
N SER A 62 2.06 5.38 7.08
CA SER A 62 3.14 5.81 7.98
C SER A 62 2.65 6.32 9.34
N GLN A 63 1.46 6.92 9.40
CA GLN A 63 0.84 7.40 10.66
C GLN A 63 -0.12 6.38 11.29
N PHE A 64 -0.23 5.19 10.71
CA PHE A 64 -1.25 4.19 11.02
C PHE A 64 -1.36 3.83 12.53
N PRO A 65 -2.56 3.57 13.08
CA PRO A 65 -3.86 3.82 12.47
C PRO A 65 -4.20 5.31 12.51
N VAL A 66 -4.76 5.83 11.42
CA VAL A 66 -5.21 7.22 11.34
C VAL A 66 -6.67 7.31 11.80
N LYS A 67 -6.91 7.91 12.97
CA LYS A 67 -8.24 7.95 13.60
C LYS A 67 -9.30 8.65 12.74
N SER A 68 -8.94 9.70 11.99
CA SER A 68 -9.87 10.44 11.14
C SER A 68 -10.37 9.64 9.93
N LEU A 69 -9.67 8.55 9.56
CA LEU A 69 -10.03 7.70 8.42
C LEU A 69 -10.99 6.55 8.79
N ASN A 70 -11.37 6.41 10.07
CA ASN A 70 -12.40 5.46 10.53
C ASN A 70 -12.30 4.03 9.96
N GLY A 71 -11.07 3.52 9.75
CA GLY A 71 -10.87 2.15 9.26
C GLY A 71 -10.71 2.01 7.75
N SER A 72 -10.69 3.10 6.98
CA SER A 72 -10.61 3.03 5.51
C SER A 72 -9.89 4.23 4.90
N TYR A 73 -8.99 3.97 3.96
CA TYR A 73 -8.49 4.96 3.00
C TYR A 73 -9.09 4.65 1.62
N SER A 74 -9.58 5.66 0.91
CA SER A 74 -10.04 5.52 -0.47
C SER A 74 -9.55 6.66 -1.37
N SER A 75 -9.45 6.35 -2.66
CA SER A 75 -9.05 7.28 -3.72
C SER A 75 -9.95 7.13 -4.95
N PHE A 76 -9.83 8.05 -5.91
CA PHE A 76 -10.55 7.98 -7.19
C PHE A 76 -9.80 7.18 -8.27
N GLU A 77 -8.71 6.52 -7.88
CA GLU A 77 -7.89 5.74 -8.79
C GLU A 77 -8.65 4.50 -9.23
N LYS A 78 -8.31 3.97 -10.40
CA LYS A 78 -9.04 2.83 -10.95
C LYS A 78 -8.59 1.51 -10.34
N ASP A 79 -7.28 1.30 -10.27
CA ASP A 79 -6.73 -0.06 -10.21
C ASP A 79 -6.50 -0.60 -8.80
N LEU A 80 -6.13 0.28 -7.87
CA LEU A 80 -6.03 -0.01 -6.44
C LEU A 80 -6.56 1.21 -5.72
N TYR A 81 -7.80 1.15 -5.25
CA TYR A 81 -8.58 2.34 -4.92
C TYR A 81 -8.93 2.48 -3.46
N GLU A 82 -8.89 1.39 -2.68
CA GLU A 82 -9.26 1.41 -1.27
C GLU A 82 -8.41 0.45 -0.43
N LEU A 83 -8.08 0.87 0.79
CA LEU A 83 -7.43 0.08 1.82
C LEU A 83 -8.27 0.18 3.09
N ASN A 84 -8.86 -0.95 3.51
CA ASN A 84 -9.60 -1.05 4.76
C ASN A 84 -8.79 -1.79 5.81
N TRP A 85 -8.96 -1.41 7.07
CA TRP A 85 -8.34 -2.08 8.19
C TRP A 85 -9.29 -2.30 9.35
N GLU A 86 -9.19 -3.49 9.94
CA GLU A 86 -9.90 -3.90 11.13
C GLU A 86 -8.89 -4.32 12.20
N GLU A 87 -9.09 -3.84 13.42
CA GLU A 87 -8.28 -4.25 14.56
C GLU A 87 -8.69 -5.65 15.03
N VAL A 88 -7.73 -6.57 15.11
CA VAL A 88 -7.99 -7.98 15.44
C VAL A 88 -7.47 -8.33 16.83
N ASP A 89 -6.43 -7.64 17.31
CA ASP A 89 -5.85 -7.88 18.63
C ASP A 89 -5.36 -6.58 19.29
N SER A 90 -6.22 -5.96 20.10
CA SER A 90 -5.92 -4.91 21.08
C SER A 90 -4.87 -3.87 20.62
N GLY A 91 -5.00 -3.38 19.40
CA GLY A 91 -4.15 -2.34 18.81
C GLY A 91 -2.81 -2.81 18.25
N THR A 92 -2.53 -4.11 18.27
CA THR A 92 -1.25 -4.70 17.84
C THR A 92 -1.35 -5.30 16.44
N LEU A 93 -2.42 -6.05 16.15
CA LEU A 93 -2.63 -6.74 14.88
C LEU A 93 -3.85 -6.19 14.13
N TYR A 94 -3.68 -5.99 12.82
CA TYR A 94 -4.72 -5.50 11.94
C TYR A 94 -4.90 -6.43 10.74
N LYS A 95 -6.16 -6.63 10.35
CA LYS A 95 -6.52 -7.23 9.06
C LYS A 95 -6.63 -6.10 8.05
N LEU A 96 -5.85 -6.15 6.99
CA LEU A 96 -5.86 -5.20 5.89
C LEU A 96 -6.52 -5.82 4.66
N ASN A 97 -7.47 -5.11 4.07
CA ASN A 97 -8.10 -5.48 2.81
C ASN A 97 -7.77 -4.41 1.77
N PHE A 98 -7.10 -4.80 0.70
CA PHE A 98 -6.74 -3.96 -0.43
C PHE A 98 -7.74 -4.24 -1.55
N TYR A 99 -8.48 -3.21 -1.98
CA TYR A 99 -9.47 -3.33 -3.04
C TYR A 99 -8.92 -2.81 -4.35
N GLY A 100 -8.93 -3.68 -5.35
CA GLY A 100 -8.47 -3.37 -6.71
C GLY A 100 -9.55 -3.60 -7.75
N SER A 101 -9.36 -3.04 -8.94
CA SER A 101 -10.35 -3.16 -10.04
C SER A 101 -10.62 -4.60 -10.48
N GLN A 102 -9.63 -5.49 -10.32
CA GLN A 102 -9.70 -6.88 -10.80
C GLN A 102 -9.83 -7.88 -9.65
N GLN A 103 -9.22 -7.60 -8.52
CA GLN A 103 -9.11 -8.54 -7.40
C GLN A 103 -8.84 -7.80 -6.10
N ASP A 104 -9.40 -8.35 -5.01
CA ASP A 104 -9.12 -7.91 -3.65
C ASP A 104 -8.04 -8.77 -3.00
N PHE A 105 -7.25 -8.16 -2.12
CA PHE A 105 -6.17 -8.82 -1.40
C PHE A 105 -6.34 -8.61 0.10
N CYS A 106 -5.96 -9.62 0.89
CA CYS A 106 -6.03 -9.54 2.34
C CYS A 106 -4.70 -9.98 2.94
N LEU A 107 -4.25 -9.25 3.97
CA LEU A 107 -3.16 -9.68 4.82
C LEU A 107 -3.35 -9.20 6.26
N PHE A 108 -2.72 -9.90 7.20
CA PHE A 108 -2.64 -9.49 8.59
C PHE A 108 -1.27 -8.85 8.84
N ALA A 109 -1.23 -7.65 9.42
CA ALA A 109 0.03 -6.98 9.72
C ALA A 109 -0.02 -6.30 11.08
N THR A 110 1.15 -6.21 11.73
CA THR A 110 1.25 -5.42 12.95
C THR A 110 1.24 -3.93 12.63
N LYS A 111 0.82 -3.12 13.59
CA LYS A 111 0.86 -1.66 13.49
C LYS A 111 2.24 -1.14 13.06
N GLU A 112 3.30 -1.68 13.65
CA GLU A 112 4.68 -1.28 13.38
C GLU A 112 5.10 -1.64 11.95
N ALA A 113 4.68 -2.82 11.45
CA ALA A 113 4.97 -3.24 10.08
C ALA A 113 4.27 -2.33 9.05
N ILE A 114 3.03 -1.92 9.33
CA ILE A 114 2.27 -1.01 8.45
C ILE A 114 2.92 0.37 8.40
N ARG A 115 3.36 0.88 9.56
CA ARG A 115 4.09 2.15 9.64
C ARG A 115 5.40 2.11 8.88
N GLN A 116 6.17 1.05 9.08
CA GLN A 116 7.44 0.88 8.37
C GLN A 116 7.22 0.78 6.87
N PHE A 117 6.20 0.06 6.43
CA PHE A 117 5.81 0.00 5.02
C PHE A 117 5.49 1.38 4.44
N GLY A 118 4.80 2.26 5.18
CA GLY A 118 4.57 3.64 4.75
C GLY A 118 5.85 4.47 4.63
N VAL A 119 6.81 4.28 5.54
CA VAL A 119 8.14 4.91 5.47
C VAL A 119 8.92 4.40 4.25
N ASP A 120 8.89 3.10 4.01
CA ASP A 120 9.57 2.47 2.88
C ASP A 120 8.95 2.90 1.53
N LEU A 121 7.62 3.09 1.49
CA LEU A 121 6.92 3.66 0.33
C LEU A 121 7.40 5.08 0.02
N GLN A 122 7.51 5.93 1.05
CA GLN A 122 8.03 7.30 0.89
C GLN A 122 9.45 7.27 0.34
N ALA A 123 10.34 6.47 0.93
CA ALA A 123 11.72 6.36 0.48
C ALA A 123 11.82 5.84 -0.96
N ASP A 124 10.97 4.88 -1.36
CA ASP A 124 10.93 4.38 -2.73
C ASP A 124 10.41 5.42 -3.72
N TRP A 125 9.40 6.19 -3.33
CA TRP A 125 8.86 7.26 -4.17
C TRP A 125 9.88 8.39 -4.38
N ASP A 126 10.58 8.82 -3.32
CA ASP A 126 11.59 9.88 -3.37
C ASP A 126 12.82 9.49 -4.23
N GLN A 127 13.10 8.19 -4.35
CA GLN A 127 14.21 7.66 -5.14
C GLN A 127 13.81 7.27 -6.56
N ALA A 128 12.52 7.30 -6.88
CA ALA A 128 12.03 6.93 -8.20
C ALA A 128 12.56 7.92 -9.25
N PRO A 129 12.92 7.45 -10.46
CA PRO A 129 13.34 8.32 -11.55
C PRO A 129 12.33 9.43 -11.85
N LEU A 130 12.84 10.61 -12.15
CA LEU A 130 12.05 11.69 -12.75
C LEU A 130 11.81 11.39 -14.23
N HIS A 131 10.58 11.58 -14.68
CA HIS A 131 10.21 11.53 -16.10
C HIS A 131 9.78 12.90 -16.61
#